data_AF-A0A1T2KWI7-F1
#
_entry.id   AF-A0A1T2KWI7-F1
#
_cell.length_a   1.000
_cell.length_b   1.000
_cell.length_c   1.000
_cell.angle_alpha   90.00
_cell.angle_beta   90.00
_cell.angle_gamma   90.00
#
_symmetry.space_group_name_H-M   'P 1'
#
loop_
_entity.id
_entity.type
_entity.pdbx_description
1 polymer ?
#
loop_
_entity_poly.entity_id
_entity_poly.type
_entity_poly.pdbx_seq_one_letter_code
_entity_poly.pdbx_strand_id
1 'polypeptide(L)'
;MLEKAKQRLKSEKLSYPSGDSAKDYYQQALVIAPDNPEARKGLQQVADRYAALARQSLSKQRKMKAERYITQGLAVAPGHEGLKLQRDLRNGRQQQSTSPNKVEDIFDRLNPGD
;
A
#
# COMPACT_ATOMS: atom_id res chain seq x y z
N MET A 1 0.40 -21.51 -13.43
CA MET A 1 -0.05 -20.59 -12.35
C MET A 1 -0.14 -19.15 -12.83
N LEU A 2 0.87 -18.64 -13.54
CA LEU A 2 0.88 -17.27 -14.08
C LEU A 2 -0.29 -16.95 -15.04
N GLU A 3 -0.66 -17.90 -15.90
CA GLU A 3 -1.78 -17.71 -16.83
C GLU A 3 -3.14 -17.57 -16.12
N LYS A 4 -3.38 -18.37 -15.08
CA LYS A 4 -4.55 -18.24 -14.20
C LYS A 4 -4.55 -16.87 -13.50
N ALA A 5 -3.40 -16.42 -13.02
CA ALA A 5 -3.26 -15.10 -12.40
C ALA A 5 -3.64 -13.95 -13.36
N LYS A 6 -3.17 -14.02 -14.62
CA LYS A 6 -3.52 -13.04 -15.68
C LYS A 6 -5.01 -13.04 -15.98
N GLN A 7 -5.64 -14.21 -16.08
CA GLN A 7 -7.09 -14.30 -16.27
C GLN A 7 -7.86 -13.69 -15.11
N ARG A 8 -7.47 -13.96 -13.86
CA ARG A 8 -8.12 -13.38 -12.67
C ARG A 8 -7.94 -11.88 -12.59
N LEU A 9 -6.79 -11.36 -13.02
CA LEU A 9 -6.53 -9.93 -13.12
C LEU A 9 -7.45 -9.28 -14.16
N LYS A 10 -7.64 -9.93 -15.33
CA LYS A 10 -8.59 -9.49 -16.37
C LYS A 10 -10.04 -9.52 -15.89
N SER A 11 -10.43 -10.52 -15.09
CA SER A 11 -11.78 -10.62 -14.51
C SER A 11 -11.98 -9.77 -13.26
N GLU A 12 -11.10 -8.80 -12.97
CA GLU A 12 -11.14 -7.92 -11.79
C GLU A 12 -11.12 -8.65 -10.42
N LYS A 13 -10.81 -9.95 -10.41
CA LYS A 13 -10.63 -10.77 -9.20
C LYS A 13 -9.23 -10.58 -8.62
N LEU A 14 -8.97 -9.36 -8.16
CA LEU A 14 -7.66 -8.90 -7.69
C LEU A 14 -7.31 -9.39 -6.28
N SER A 15 -8.30 -9.37 -5.38
CA SER A 15 -8.14 -9.73 -3.96
C SER A 15 -9.23 -10.64 -3.41
N TYR A 16 -10.28 -10.87 -4.18
CA TYR A 16 -11.42 -11.67 -3.78
C TYR A 16 -11.81 -12.66 -4.90
N PRO A 17 -12.13 -13.92 -4.55
CA PRO A 17 -12.04 -14.54 -3.23
C PRO A 17 -10.60 -14.80 -2.78
N SER A 18 -10.34 -14.73 -1.46
CA SER A 18 -9.04 -15.09 -0.87
C SER A 18 -8.70 -16.55 -1.23
N GLY A 19 -7.46 -16.80 -1.67
CA GLY A 19 -7.02 -18.12 -2.15
C GLY A 19 -7.23 -18.39 -3.65
N ASP A 20 -8.07 -17.62 -4.35
CA ASP A 20 -8.33 -17.81 -5.80
C ASP A 20 -8.28 -16.48 -6.59
N SER A 21 -7.42 -15.59 -6.12
CA SER A 21 -7.22 -14.24 -6.65
C SER A 21 -5.92 -14.12 -7.43
N ALA A 22 -5.86 -13.14 -8.34
CA ALA A 22 -4.65 -12.85 -9.12
C ALA A 22 -3.41 -12.70 -8.24
N LYS A 23 -3.54 -12.01 -7.09
CA LYS A 23 -2.44 -11.84 -6.12
C LYS A 23 -1.86 -13.17 -5.62
N ASP A 24 -2.71 -14.15 -5.39
CA ASP A 24 -2.37 -15.40 -4.72
C ASP A 24 -1.55 -16.28 -5.66
N TYR A 25 -2.04 -16.43 -6.89
CA TYR A 25 -1.33 -17.14 -7.95
C TYR A 25 0.02 -16.50 -8.30
N TYR A 26 0.13 -15.16 -8.29
CA TYR A 26 1.41 -14.50 -8.54
C TYR A 26 2.38 -14.62 -7.35
N GLN A 27 1.88 -14.55 -6.11
CA GLN A 27 2.71 -14.77 -4.92
C GLN A 27 3.23 -16.20 -4.87
N GLN A 28 2.38 -17.21 -5.11
CA GLN A 28 2.81 -18.60 -5.22
C GLN A 28 3.87 -18.79 -6.32
N ALA A 29 3.70 -18.13 -7.47
CA ALA A 29 4.70 -18.17 -8.53
C ALA A 29 6.05 -17.56 -8.11
N LEU A 30 6.06 -16.47 -7.32
CA LEU A 30 7.30 -15.91 -6.75
C LEU A 30 7.89 -16.74 -5.62
N VAL A 31 7.07 -17.44 -4.83
CA VAL A 31 7.56 -18.37 -3.81
C VAL A 31 8.37 -19.49 -4.45
N ILE A 32 7.92 -19.98 -5.61
CA ILE A 32 8.62 -21.01 -6.37
C ILE A 32 9.80 -20.41 -7.16
N ALA A 33 9.60 -19.26 -7.79
CA ALA A 33 10.58 -18.61 -8.65
C ALA A 33 10.65 -17.09 -8.35
N PRO A 34 11.43 -16.67 -7.34
CA PRO A 34 11.50 -15.27 -6.90
C PRO A 34 12.10 -14.34 -7.95
N ASP A 35 12.86 -14.89 -8.90
CA ASP A 35 13.45 -14.14 -10.02
C ASP A 35 12.61 -14.19 -11.30
N ASN A 36 11.40 -14.75 -11.25
CA ASN A 36 10.56 -14.84 -12.44
C ASN A 36 10.05 -13.44 -12.88
N PRO A 37 10.51 -12.92 -14.03
CA PRO A 37 10.16 -11.56 -14.47
C PRO A 37 8.67 -11.44 -14.80
N GLU A 38 8.03 -12.52 -15.26
CA GLU A 38 6.60 -12.55 -15.57
C GLU A 38 5.73 -12.46 -14.32
N ALA A 39 6.14 -13.16 -13.25
CA ALA A 39 5.48 -13.08 -11.95
C ALA A 39 5.58 -11.66 -11.37
N ARG A 40 6.78 -11.07 -11.41
CA ARG A 40 7.03 -9.69 -10.96
C ARG A 40 6.18 -8.68 -11.74
N LYS A 41 6.13 -8.80 -13.07
CA LYS A 41 5.30 -7.94 -13.93
C LYS A 41 3.80 -8.11 -13.63
N GLY A 42 3.37 -9.33 -13.31
CA GLY A 42 2.01 -9.62 -12.87
C GLY A 42 1.65 -8.94 -11.55
N LEU A 43 2.53 -9.03 -10.55
CA LEU A 43 2.35 -8.35 -9.25
C LEU A 43 2.36 -6.83 -9.39
N GLN A 44 3.18 -6.29 -10.28
CA GLN A 44 3.13 -4.85 -10.57
C GLN A 44 1.78 -4.42 -11.14
N GLN A 45 1.19 -5.19 -12.07
CA GLN A 45 -0.16 -4.89 -12.57
C GLN A 45 -1.23 -5.00 -11.47
N VAL A 46 -1.09 -5.96 -10.55
CA VAL A 46 -1.98 -6.06 -9.38
C VAL A 46 -1.84 -4.81 -8.50
N ALA A 47 -0.61 -4.39 -8.21
CA ALA A 47 -0.31 -3.20 -7.42
C ALA A 47 -0.83 -1.91 -8.07
N ASP A 48 -0.70 -1.78 -9.39
CA ASP A 48 -1.22 -0.65 -10.16
C ASP A 48 -2.75 -0.56 -10.06
N ARG A 49 -3.44 -1.70 -10.12
CA ARG A 49 -4.89 -1.76 -9.86
C ARG A 49 -5.27 -1.35 -8.44
N TYR A 50 -4.53 -1.78 -7.43
CA TYR A 50 -4.75 -1.27 -6.07
C TYR A 50 -4.51 0.24 -5.97
N ALA A 51 -3.50 0.76 -6.66
CA ALA A 51 -3.20 2.19 -6.68
C ALA A 51 -4.37 2.99 -7.28
N ALA A 52 -5.00 2.48 -8.34
CA ALA A 52 -6.19 3.07 -8.92
C ALA A 52 -7.40 3.03 -7.97
N LEU A 53 -7.66 1.88 -7.32
CA LEU A 53 -8.75 1.72 -6.34
C LEU A 53 -8.56 2.60 -5.11
N ALA A 54 -7.32 2.75 -4.65
CA ALA A 54 -6.95 3.63 -3.56
C ALA A 54 -7.22 5.10 -3.91
N ARG A 55 -6.74 5.57 -5.09
CA ARG A 55 -7.04 6.91 -5.61
C ARG A 55 -8.54 7.17 -5.69
N GLN A 56 -9.30 6.23 -6.27
CA GLN A 56 -10.75 6.37 -6.38
C GLN A 56 -11.42 6.45 -4.99
N SER A 57 -10.95 5.66 -4.03
CA SER A 57 -11.46 5.69 -2.65
C SER A 57 -11.11 7.00 -1.94
N LEU A 58 -9.91 7.55 -2.16
CA LEU A 58 -9.51 8.87 -1.66
C LEU A 58 -10.40 9.98 -2.22
N SER A 59 -10.68 9.96 -3.54
CA SER A 59 -11.61 10.92 -4.17
C SER A 59 -13.03 10.81 -3.62
N LYS A 60 -13.45 9.62 -3.19
CA LYS A 60 -14.75 9.39 -2.53
C LYS A 60 -14.73 9.65 -1.02
N GLN A 61 -13.68 10.29 -0.49
CA GLN A 61 -13.42 10.51 0.95
C GLN A 61 -13.38 9.22 1.81
N ARG A 62 -13.30 8.03 1.18
CA ARG A 62 -13.23 6.73 1.88
C ARG A 62 -11.80 6.41 2.27
N LYS A 63 -11.22 7.21 3.18
CA LYS A 63 -9.83 7.08 3.64
C LYS A 63 -9.49 5.65 4.09
N MET A 64 -10.32 5.04 4.95
CA MET A 64 -10.07 3.67 5.43
C MET A 64 -10.00 2.61 4.31
N LYS A 65 -10.85 2.72 3.27
CA LYS A 65 -10.79 1.80 2.13
C LYS A 65 -9.53 2.03 1.31
N ALA A 66 -9.18 3.29 1.07
CA ALA A 66 -7.95 3.64 0.37
C ALA A 66 -6.72 3.07 1.09
N GLU A 67 -6.65 3.18 2.41
CA GLU A 67 -5.55 2.64 3.21
C GLU A 67 -5.44 1.12 3.07
N ARG A 68 -6.57 0.41 3.13
CA ARG A 68 -6.57 -1.04 2.89
C ARG A 68 -6.01 -1.38 1.51
N TYR A 69 -6.42 -0.67 0.46
CA TYR A 69 -5.89 -0.90 -0.88
C TYR A 69 -4.40 -0.58 -0.98
N ILE A 70 -3.93 0.51 -0.37
CA ILE A 70 -2.50 0.87 -0.35
C ILE A 70 -1.68 -0.20 0.35
N THR A 71 -2.09 -0.63 1.55
CA THR A 71 -1.40 -1.67 2.31
C THR A 71 -1.39 -3.00 1.57
N GLN A 72 -2.51 -3.40 0.97
CA GLN A 72 -2.57 -4.64 0.17
C GLN A 72 -1.67 -4.58 -1.06
N GLY A 73 -1.64 -3.46 -1.77
CA GLY A 73 -0.77 -3.30 -2.93
C GLY A 73 0.72 -3.29 -2.56
N LEU A 74 1.09 -2.64 -1.45
CA LEU A 74 2.48 -2.62 -0.96
C LEU A 74 2.94 -3.97 -0.41
N ALA A 75 2.04 -4.77 0.16
CA ALA A 75 2.36 -6.14 0.57
C ALA A 75 2.68 -7.05 -0.63
N VAL A 76 2.08 -6.76 -1.78
CA VAL A 76 2.30 -7.46 -3.06
C VAL A 76 3.55 -6.94 -3.77
N ALA A 77 3.72 -5.62 -3.82
CA ALA A 77 4.85 -4.95 -4.46
C ALA A 77 5.35 -3.78 -3.58
N PRO A 78 6.26 -4.05 -2.62
CA PRO A 78 6.73 -3.02 -1.68
C PRO A 78 7.50 -1.89 -2.36
N GLY A 79 8.08 -2.16 -3.54
CA GLY A 79 8.76 -1.17 -4.38
C GLY A 79 7.84 -0.36 -5.29
N HIS A 80 6.51 -0.53 -5.24
CA HIS A 80 5.62 0.16 -6.17
C HIS A 80 5.50 1.66 -5.87
N GLU A 81 6.13 2.47 -6.70
CA GLU A 81 6.28 3.92 -6.52
C GLU A 81 4.94 4.64 -6.35
N GLY A 82 3.95 4.31 -7.19
CA GLY A 82 2.62 4.93 -7.11
C GLY A 82 1.87 4.67 -5.80
N LEU A 83 2.17 3.56 -5.13
CA LEU A 83 1.57 3.22 -3.83
C LEU A 83 2.34 3.85 -2.68
N LYS A 84 3.68 3.87 -2.77
CA LYS A 84 4.54 4.59 -1.81
C LYS A 84 4.18 6.07 -1.79
N LEU A 85 4.02 6.70 -2.96
CA LEU A 85 3.61 8.09 -3.06
C LEU A 85 2.23 8.34 -2.45
N GLN A 86 1.26 7.45 -2.66
CA GLN A 86 -0.05 7.60 -2.04
C GLN A 86 -0.01 7.48 -0.51
N ARG A 87 0.80 6.54 0.00
CA ARG A 87 1.06 6.40 1.44
C ARG A 87 1.68 7.68 1.99
N ASP A 88 2.65 8.24 1.27
CA ASP A 88 3.37 9.44 1.67
C ASP A 88 2.49 10.70 1.64
N LEU A 89 1.74 10.92 0.56
CA LEU A 89 0.76 12.01 0.44
C LEU A 89 -0.28 11.97 1.57
N ARG A 90 -0.74 10.76 1.95
CA ARG A 90 -1.61 10.57 3.11
C ARG A 90 -0.87 10.93 4.40
N ASN A 91 0.32 10.39 4.62
CA ASN A 91 1.12 10.65 5.81
C ASN A 91 1.45 12.14 5.95
N GLY A 92 1.74 12.86 4.87
CA GLY A 92 1.96 14.31 4.88
C GLY A 92 0.70 15.08 5.27
N ARG A 93 -0.48 14.69 4.74
CA ARG A 93 -1.76 15.25 5.20
C ARG A 93 -2.09 14.91 6.65
N GLN A 94 -1.70 13.73 7.13
CA GLN A 94 -1.87 13.35 8.54
C GLN A 94 -0.87 14.07 9.44
N GLN A 95 0.37 14.31 9.01
CA GLN A 95 1.39 15.06 9.76
C GLN A 95 1.03 16.54 9.94
N GLN A 96 0.26 17.13 9.00
CA GLN A 96 -0.35 18.44 9.21
C GLN A 96 -1.48 18.42 10.26
N SER A 97 -2.04 17.24 10.57
CA SER A 97 -3.09 17.06 11.59
C SER A 97 -2.54 16.54 12.94
N THR A 98 -1.37 15.91 12.93
CA THR A 98 -0.68 15.36 14.10
C THR A 98 0.80 15.71 13.99
N SER A 99 1.11 17.00 14.07
CA SER A 99 2.40 17.37 14.65
C SER A 99 2.27 17.08 16.14
N PRO A 100 3.01 16.10 16.71
CA PRO A 100 3.16 16.10 18.15
C PRO A 100 3.84 17.42 18.45
N ASN A 101 3.05 18.29 19.06
CA ASN A 101 3.48 19.54 19.64
C ASN A 101 4.82 19.26 20.34
N LYS A 102 5.88 19.88 19.85
CA LYS A 102 7.19 19.88 20.48
C LYS A 102 7.02 20.63 21.81
N VAL A 103 6.51 19.92 22.81
CA VAL A 103 6.37 20.40 24.21
C VAL A 103 7.65 20.17 25.01
N GLU A 104 8.73 19.76 24.35
CA GLU A 104 10.07 19.60 24.93
C GLU A 104 10.86 20.92 24.95
N ASP A 105 10.24 22.01 25.39
CA ASP A 105 10.94 23.29 25.62
C ASP A 105 10.35 24.05 26.84
N ILE A 106 9.78 23.34 27.83
CA ILE A 106 9.17 23.99 29.02
C ILE A 106 9.87 23.61 30.34
N PHE A 107 10.68 22.54 30.38
CA PHE A 107 11.32 22.08 31.63
C PHE A 107 12.72 22.64 31.91
N ASP A 108 13.17 23.65 31.16
CA ASP A 108 14.50 24.27 31.32
C ASP A 108 14.49 25.67 31.98
N ARG A 109 13.34 26.18 32.45
CA ARG A 109 13.22 27.60 32.85
C ARG A 109 12.71 27.92 34.25
N LEU A 110 12.69 26.98 35.20
CA LEU A 110 12.26 27.27 36.57
C LEU A 110 13.12 26.58 37.64
N ASN A 111 14.40 26.98 37.76
CA ASN A 111 14.93 27.71 38.94
C ASN A 111 16.46 27.65 39.02
N PRO A 112 17.14 28.81 38.87
CA PRO A 112 18.44 29.08 39.46
C PRO A 112 18.27 29.64 40.89
N GLY A 113 18.93 29.05 41.88
CA GLY A 113 19.16 29.66 43.21
C GLY A 113 18.68 28.84 44.40
N ASP A 114 19.61 28.13 45.05
CA ASP A 114 20.03 28.36 46.45
C ASP A 114 21.50 27.90 46.58
#